data_AF-A0A8J8MAW6-F1
#
_entry.id   AF-A0A8J8MAW6-F1
#
_cell.length_a   1.000
_cell.length_b   1.000
_cell.length_c   1.000
_cell.angle_alpha   90.00
_cell.angle_beta   90.00
_cell.angle_gamma   90.00
#
_symmetry.space_group_name_H-M   'P 1'
#
loop_
_entity.id
_entity.type
_entity.pdbx_description
1 polymer ?
#
loop_
_entity_poly.entity_id
_entity_poly.type
_entity_poly.pdbx_seq_one_letter_code
_entity_poly.pdbx_strand_id
1 'polypeptide(L)'
;MKKTAKVVASIILILTLSTSLSASSLIRNIAGKENKGIKITYNNQVQNLKDGHGNDVYPVIINGSTYLPVRAIADMMGADITWDGQTKTISIMANDSVEDGAVPTDLPSANNKNDSSNQNSPTQNQPKQDQSTQKNVSTNSGSIDNPVELGTTISYSDKYDIDNWTKCADYELTVSNVEPITREKISSLGFKPNDDTSIDYVMVTLKVDVSNATYEGTRDYAFLISYLPDIWGTEAKNGNCIIGGTHYGFDGSLKRNLEELISYKELYPGQKESFSVEGKIILGVYKNTENYLSIQKYVSMEKKDRIFFKLK
;
A
#
# COMPACT_ATOMS: atom_id res chain seq x y z
N MET A 1 -14.89 -84.06 12.91
CA MET A 1 -16.06 -83.55 12.18
C MET A 1 -15.94 -82.04 11.99
N LYS A 2 -16.27 -81.60 10.79
CA LYS A 2 -16.38 -80.25 10.22
C LYS A 2 -16.94 -79.12 11.12
N LYS A 3 -16.53 -77.87 10.77
CA LYS A 3 -17.18 -76.53 10.89
C LYS A 3 -16.98 -75.78 12.23
N THR A 4 -16.76 -74.46 12.34
CA THR A 4 -16.59 -73.28 11.45
C THR A 4 -16.16 -72.09 12.32
N ALA A 5 -15.56 -71.08 11.69
CA ALA A 5 -14.98 -69.85 12.24
C ALA A 5 -15.87 -68.96 13.14
N LYS A 6 -15.21 -68.14 13.97
CA LYS A 6 -15.41 -66.67 14.02
C LYS A 6 -14.18 -65.97 14.61
N VAL A 7 -13.62 -65.08 13.80
CA VAL A 7 -12.56 -64.11 14.12
C VAL A 7 -13.13 -63.00 14.99
N VAL A 8 -12.44 -62.65 16.08
CA VAL A 8 -12.52 -61.30 16.67
C VAL A 8 -11.10 -60.90 17.09
N ALA A 9 -10.37 -60.29 16.16
CA ALA A 9 -9.16 -59.55 16.48
C ALA A 9 -9.57 -58.21 17.09
N SER A 10 -9.38 -58.03 18.40
CA SER A 10 -9.60 -56.76 19.08
C SER A 10 -8.32 -55.92 18.99
N ILE A 11 -8.23 -55.12 17.92
CA ILE A 11 -7.27 -54.03 17.79
C ILE A 11 -7.81 -52.87 18.64
N ILE A 12 -7.23 -52.63 19.81
CA ILE A 12 -7.42 -51.37 20.54
C ILE A 12 -6.27 -50.45 20.15
N LEU A 13 -6.50 -49.68 19.09
CA LEU A 13 -5.64 -48.61 18.61
C LEU A 13 -5.85 -47.40 19.53
N ILE A 14 -4.84 -47.06 20.33
CA ILE A 14 -4.73 -45.75 20.99
C ILE A 14 -4.42 -44.73 19.89
N LEU A 15 -5.39 -43.86 19.55
CA LEU A 15 -5.11 -42.61 18.85
C LEU A 15 -5.93 -41.49 19.49
N THR A 16 -5.32 -40.83 20.47
CA THR A 16 -5.76 -39.53 20.97
C THR A 16 -5.50 -38.49 19.87
N LEU A 17 -6.53 -38.14 19.11
CA LEU A 17 -6.48 -36.97 18.24
C LEU A 17 -6.71 -35.72 19.10
N SER A 18 -5.64 -35.24 19.76
CA SER A 18 -5.60 -33.86 20.23
C SER A 18 -5.43 -32.97 19.00
N THR A 19 -6.54 -32.42 18.49
CA THR A 19 -6.51 -31.38 17.48
C THR A 19 -5.91 -30.12 18.10
N SER A 20 -4.64 -29.83 17.81
CA SER A 20 -4.07 -28.51 18.07
C SER A 20 -4.69 -27.53 17.08
N LEU A 21 -5.55 -26.64 17.59
CA LEU A 21 -5.82 -25.37 16.94
C LEU A 21 -4.48 -24.62 16.85
N SER A 22 -3.84 -24.65 15.69
CA SER A 22 -2.70 -23.76 15.43
C SER A 22 -3.26 -22.34 15.37
N ALA A 23 -3.09 -21.58 16.44
CA ALA A 23 -3.28 -20.14 16.42
C ALA A 23 -2.41 -19.56 15.31
N SER A 24 -2.99 -18.82 14.36
CA SER A 24 -2.20 -18.04 13.42
C SER A 24 -1.36 -17.06 14.24
N SER A 25 -0.04 -17.16 14.17
CA SER A 25 0.82 -16.24 14.89
C SER A 25 0.61 -14.83 14.29
N LEU A 26 0.22 -13.86 15.13
CA LEU A 26 0.18 -12.43 14.76
C LEU A 26 1.55 -11.91 14.32
N ILE A 27 2.60 -12.68 14.61
CA ILE A 27 3.98 -12.45 14.22
C ILE A 27 4.27 -13.32 13.00
N ARG A 28 4.64 -12.68 11.89
CA ARG A 28 5.22 -13.34 10.72
C ARG A 28 6.73 -13.12 10.72
N ASN A 29 7.49 -14.18 10.46
CA ASN A 29 8.92 -14.05 10.21
C ASN A 29 9.13 -13.52 8.80
N ILE A 30 9.82 -12.40 8.69
CA ILE A 30 10.17 -11.76 7.42
C ILE A 30 11.69 -11.59 7.37
N ALA A 31 12.30 -11.93 6.23
CA ALA A 31 13.72 -11.72 6.03
C ALA A 31 13.98 -10.27 5.60
N GLY A 32 14.76 -9.52 6.39
CA GLY A 32 15.18 -8.16 6.08
C GLY A 32 16.67 -8.07 5.79
N LYS A 33 17.07 -7.11 4.95
CA LYS A 33 18.48 -6.75 4.73
C LYS A 33 18.73 -5.35 5.24
N GLU A 34 19.66 -5.21 6.16
CA GLU A 34 20.16 -3.91 6.58
C GLU A 34 20.90 -3.22 5.40
N ASN A 35 20.62 -1.94 5.17
CA ASN A 35 21.22 -1.17 4.08
C ASN A 35 21.89 0.11 4.59
N LYS A 36 23.21 0.05 4.77
CA LYS A 36 24.05 1.16 5.24
C LYS A 36 24.34 2.22 4.18
N GLY A 37 23.95 1.99 2.92
CA GLY A 37 24.12 2.93 1.82
C GLY A 37 23.05 4.02 1.76
N ILE A 38 21.91 3.82 2.44
CA ILE A 38 20.82 4.79 2.48
C ILE A 38 21.18 5.89 3.48
N LYS A 39 21.30 7.12 2.98
CA LYS A 39 21.51 8.31 3.80
C LYS A 39 20.16 8.93 4.14
N ILE A 40 19.97 9.25 5.41
CA ILE A 40 18.79 9.96 5.90
C ILE A 40 19.21 11.40 6.16
N THR A 41 18.44 12.35 5.65
CA THR A 41 18.62 13.77 5.93
C THR A 41 17.37 14.34 6.57
N TYR A 42 17.55 15.19 7.57
CA TYR A 42 16.49 15.96 8.20
C TYR A 42 17.00 17.40 8.36
N ASN A 43 16.21 18.38 7.91
CA ASN A 43 16.62 19.79 7.83
C ASN A 43 17.98 19.99 7.13
N ASN A 44 18.18 19.29 6.01
CA ASN A 44 19.42 19.28 5.20
C ASN A 44 20.69 18.81 5.93
N GLN A 45 20.55 18.19 7.10
CA GLN A 45 21.66 17.57 7.83
C GLN A 45 21.54 16.06 7.76
N VAL A 46 22.66 15.38 7.48
CA VAL A 46 22.72 13.91 7.51
C VAL A 46 22.52 13.42 8.94
N GLN A 47 21.61 12.46 9.10
CA GLN A 47 21.21 11.93 10.39
C GLN A 47 21.80 10.54 10.60
N ASN A 48 22.41 10.36 11.77
CA ASN A 48 22.84 9.06 12.26
C ASN A 48 21.79 8.57 13.26
N LEU A 49 20.91 7.68 12.80
CA LEU A 49 19.85 7.14 13.63
C LEU A 49 20.42 6.22 14.71
N LYS A 50 19.89 6.35 15.93
CA LYS A 50 20.27 5.53 17.08
C LYS A 50 19.07 4.84 17.70
N ASP A 51 19.27 3.66 18.27
CA ASP A 51 18.27 3.02 19.12
C ASP A 51 18.25 3.62 20.54
N GLY A 52 17.35 3.12 21.39
CA GLY A 52 17.23 3.58 22.78
C GLY A 52 18.42 3.23 23.69
N HIS A 53 19.42 2.49 23.19
CA HIS A 53 20.68 2.19 23.89
C HIS A 53 21.87 2.96 23.29
N GLY A 54 21.63 3.81 22.28
CA GLY A 54 22.65 4.61 21.61
C GLY A 54 23.40 3.91 20.46
N ASN A 55 23.01 2.69 20.10
CA ASN A 55 23.61 1.95 18.99
C ASN A 55 23.13 2.51 17.65
N ASP A 56 24.01 2.53 16.65
CA ASP A 56 23.60 2.92 15.30
C ASP A 56 22.59 1.91 14.75
N VAL A 57 21.52 2.44 14.17
CA VAL A 57 20.50 1.66 13.48
C VAL A 57 20.38 2.13 12.04
N TYR A 58 20.25 1.17 11.14
CA TYR A 58 20.23 1.44 9.71
C TYR A 58 18.89 1.02 9.11
N PRO A 59 18.50 1.60 7.97
CA PRO A 59 17.31 1.19 7.26
C PRO A 59 17.34 -0.30 6.91
N VAL A 60 16.21 -0.97 7.11
CA VAL A 60 16.04 -2.36 6.72
C VAL A 60 15.16 -2.42 5.48
N ILE A 61 15.63 -3.13 4.46
CA ILE A 61 14.84 -3.41 3.28
C ILE A 61 14.13 -4.74 3.48
N ILE A 62 12.80 -4.70 3.48
CA ILE A 62 11.94 -5.88 3.50
C ILE A 62 10.99 -5.76 2.33
N ASN A 63 11.01 -6.72 1.41
CA ASN A 63 10.22 -6.68 0.18
C ASN A 63 10.30 -5.29 -0.47
N GLY A 64 11.53 -4.76 -0.60
CA GLY A 64 11.91 -3.46 -1.17
C GLY A 64 11.35 -2.19 -0.51
N SER A 65 10.49 -2.32 0.49
CA SER A 65 10.14 -1.18 1.36
C SER A 65 11.29 -0.89 2.31
N THR A 66 11.63 0.38 2.44
CA THR A 66 12.60 0.85 3.41
C THR A 66 11.91 1.05 4.74
N TYR A 67 12.22 0.20 5.72
CA TYR A 67 11.73 0.31 7.08
C TYR A 67 12.73 1.09 7.90
N LEU A 68 12.23 2.12 8.57
CA LEU A 68 13.00 2.95 9.46
C LEU A 68 12.65 2.61 10.92
N PRO A 69 13.65 2.60 11.82
CA PRO A 69 13.40 2.45 13.25
C PRO A 69 12.52 3.58 13.77
N VAL A 70 11.26 3.27 14.08
CA VAL A 70 10.26 4.28 14.45
C VAL A 70 10.69 5.17 15.63
N ARG A 71 11.38 4.61 16.62
CA ARG A 71 11.93 5.37 17.76
C ARG A 71 12.96 6.41 17.31
N ALA A 72 13.91 6.00 16.47
CA ALA A 72 14.96 6.91 16.00
C ALA A 72 14.39 8.07 15.17
N ILE A 73 13.34 7.80 14.39
CA ILE A 73 12.62 8.83 13.63
C ILE A 73 11.85 9.77 14.57
N ALA A 74 11.15 9.23 15.58
CA ALA A 74 10.44 10.02 16.57
C ALA A 74 11.40 10.93 17.36
N ASP A 75 12.53 10.40 17.84
CA ASP A 75 13.56 11.15 18.55
C ASP A 75 14.13 12.29 17.68
N MET A 76 14.42 12.01 16.41
CA MET A 76 14.88 13.00 15.43
C MET A 76 13.85 14.13 15.22
N MET A 77 12.55 13.81 15.31
CA MET A 77 11.45 14.74 15.15
C MET A 77 11.00 15.40 16.47
N GLY A 78 11.63 15.06 17.61
CA GLY A 78 11.22 15.56 18.93
C GLY A 78 9.85 15.05 19.40
N ALA A 79 9.38 13.92 18.86
CA ALA A 79 8.10 13.32 19.20
C ALA A 79 8.26 12.26 20.30
N ASP A 80 7.33 12.24 21.24
CA ASP A 80 7.28 11.21 22.29
C ASP A 80 6.68 9.92 21.73
N ILE A 81 7.28 8.78 22.06
CA ILE A 81 6.82 7.46 21.61
C ILE A 81 6.59 6.51 22.78
N THR A 82 5.41 5.91 22.85
CA THR A 82 5.06 4.92 23.88
C THR A 82 4.61 3.60 23.27
N TRP A 83 4.85 2.51 23.99
CA TRP A 83 4.38 1.17 23.64
C TRP A 83 3.44 0.66 24.73
N ASP A 84 2.20 0.36 24.35
CA ASP A 84 1.27 -0.39 25.19
C ASP A 84 1.36 -1.88 24.85
N GLY A 85 1.96 -2.64 25.76
CA GLY A 85 2.14 -4.08 25.60
C GLY A 85 0.86 -4.91 25.67
N GLN A 86 -0.22 -4.37 26.24
CA GLN A 86 -1.52 -5.05 26.34
C GLN A 86 -2.28 -4.95 25.01
N THR A 87 -2.40 -3.74 24.46
CA THR A 87 -3.12 -3.50 23.20
C THR A 87 -2.24 -3.69 21.95
N LYS A 88 -0.93 -3.87 22.13
CA LYS A 88 0.05 -3.91 21.04
C LYS A 88 0.08 -2.61 20.22
N THR A 89 -0.07 -1.48 20.90
CA THR A 89 -0.19 -0.16 20.27
C THR A 89 1.09 0.65 20.44
N ILE A 90 1.57 1.23 19.34
CA ILE A 90 2.57 2.30 19.36
C ILE A 90 1.82 3.62 19.26
N SER A 91 2.02 4.51 20.24
CA SER A 91 1.49 5.88 20.20
C SER A 91 2.65 6.83 19.97
N ILE A 92 2.56 7.64 18.91
CA ILE A 92 3.51 8.70 18.61
C ILE A 92 2.78 10.01 18.88
N MET A 93 3.21 10.72 19.91
CA MET A 93 2.70 12.02 20.28
C MET A 93 3.66 13.04 19.70
N ALA A 94 3.21 13.73 18.64
CA ALA A 94 3.88 14.96 18.26
C ALA A 94 3.81 15.87 19.49
N ASN A 95 4.98 16.25 20.01
CA ASN A 95 5.05 17.37 20.91
C ASN A 95 4.75 18.58 20.04
N ASP A 96 3.46 18.86 19.85
CA ASP A 96 3.08 20.19 19.42
C ASP A 96 3.71 21.10 20.48
N SER A 97 4.74 21.84 20.07
CA SER A 97 5.06 23.08 20.74
C SER A 97 3.88 24.01 20.43
N VAL A 98 2.72 23.75 21.05
CA VAL A 98 1.59 24.65 21.03
C VAL A 98 2.02 25.79 21.93
N GLU A 99 2.33 26.94 21.33
CA GLU A 99 1.79 28.16 21.90
C GLU A 99 0.26 27.99 21.92
N ASP A 100 -0.25 27.51 23.06
CA ASP A 100 -1.58 27.70 23.67
C ASP A 100 -2.85 27.56 22.77
N GLY A 101 -3.85 26.70 22.99
CA GLY A 101 -4.20 25.89 24.14
C GLY A 101 -5.54 25.14 23.95
N ALA A 102 -5.78 24.22 24.90
CA ALA A 102 -7.04 23.62 25.37
C ALA A 102 -8.01 22.90 24.40
N VAL A 103 -8.14 21.59 24.61
CA VAL A 103 -9.20 20.64 24.14
C VAL A 103 -10.23 20.44 25.27
N PRO A 104 -11.50 20.07 24.99
CA PRO A 104 -11.99 18.72 25.36
C PRO A 104 -12.89 18.09 24.25
N THR A 105 -12.57 16.92 23.67
CA THR A 105 -12.94 15.53 24.06
C THR A 105 -14.42 15.28 24.33
N ASP A 106 -15.06 14.48 23.46
CA ASP A 106 -16.06 13.45 23.84
C ASP A 106 -16.42 12.56 22.64
N LEU A 107 -16.10 11.25 22.72
CA LEU A 107 -16.78 10.19 21.95
C LEU A 107 -16.79 8.90 22.80
N PRO A 108 -17.96 8.30 23.09
CA PRO A 108 -18.08 7.11 23.94
C PRO A 108 -17.91 5.78 23.21
N SER A 109 -17.38 4.79 23.94
CA SER A 109 -17.29 3.37 23.60
C SER A 109 -18.59 2.59 23.90
N ALA A 110 -18.95 1.61 23.06
CA ALA A 110 -19.42 0.26 23.44
C ALA A 110 -19.73 -0.54 22.14
N ASN A 111 -19.18 -1.72 21.82
CA ASN A 111 -19.08 -3.06 22.45
C ASN A 111 -20.20 -4.05 22.01
N ASN A 112 -19.74 -5.18 21.46
CA ASN A 112 -20.23 -6.57 21.58
C ASN A 112 -21.34 -7.20 20.67
N LYS A 113 -20.89 -8.27 19.97
CA LYS A 113 -21.22 -9.71 20.16
C LYS A 113 -21.90 -10.48 19.01
N ASN A 114 -21.21 -11.57 18.64
CA ASN A 114 -21.67 -12.94 18.31
C ASN A 114 -22.66 -13.11 17.12
N ASP A 115 -22.65 -14.18 16.31
CA ASP A 115 -22.25 -15.55 16.58
C ASP A 115 -22.03 -16.33 15.25
N SER A 116 -21.07 -17.24 15.34
CA SER A 116 -20.75 -18.47 14.61
C SER A 116 -21.72 -19.05 13.56
N SER A 117 -21.15 -19.60 12.49
CA SER A 117 -21.07 -21.06 12.19
C SER A 117 -20.87 -21.30 10.67
N ASN A 118 -19.76 -21.95 10.26
CA ASN A 118 -19.66 -23.38 9.88
C ASN A 118 -20.58 -23.77 8.70
N GLN A 119 -20.20 -24.51 7.65
CA GLN A 119 -19.12 -25.48 7.47
C GLN A 119 -19.16 -25.99 6.01
N ASN A 120 -17.98 -26.39 5.50
CA ASN A 120 -17.71 -27.51 4.57
C ASN A 120 -18.06 -27.45 3.06
N SER A 121 -16.96 -27.52 2.29
CA SER A 121 -16.71 -28.14 0.96
C SER A 121 -17.17 -29.63 0.89
N PRO A 122 -17.05 -30.40 -0.23
CA PRO A 122 -16.16 -30.31 -1.41
C PRO A 122 -16.90 -30.60 -2.76
N THR A 123 -16.36 -30.70 -3.99
CA THR A 123 -15.08 -31.23 -4.51
C THR A 123 -15.01 -30.94 -6.03
N GLN A 124 -13.81 -30.63 -6.53
CA GLN A 124 -13.16 -31.01 -7.81
C GLN A 124 -13.97 -31.14 -9.13
N ASN A 125 -13.54 -30.39 -10.16
CA ASN A 125 -12.91 -30.96 -11.37
C ASN A 125 -12.43 -29.85 -12.34
N GLN A 126 -11.12 -29.77 -12.57
CA GLN A 126 -10.49 -29.28 -13.81
C GLN A 126 -10.58 -30.39 -14.89
N PRO A 127 -10.27 -30.18 -16.20
CA PRO A 127 -9.64 -29.01 -16.86
C PRO A 127 -10.27 -28.60 -18.22
N LYS A 128 -9.90 -27.42 -18.76
CA LYS A 128 -9.16 -27.24 -20.04
C LYS A 128 -9.15 -25.79 -20.56
N GLN A 129 -8.00 -25.42 -21.09
CA GLN A 129 -7.69 -24.17 -21.81
C GLN A 129 -8.52 -24.02 -23.09
N ASP A 130 -8.91 -22.78 -23.42
CA ASP A 130 -8.89 -22.31 -24.80
C ASP A 130 -8.67 -20.78 -24.88
N GLN A 131 -8.01 -20.35 -25.94
CA GLN A 131 -7.45 -19.01 -26.18
C GLN A 131 -8.42 -18.06 -26.91
N SER A 132 -8.05 -16.77 -26.89
CA SER A 132 -8.51 -15.62 -27.69
C SER A 132 -9.70 -14.84 -27.09
N THR A 133 -9.64 -13.51 -26.92
CA THR A 133 -9.31 -12.51 -27.96
C THR A 133 -8.78 -11.19 -27.37
N GLN A 134 -7.97 -10.51 -28.19
CA GLN A 134 -7.17 -9.32 -27.92
C GLN A 134 -8.00 -8.06 -27.61
N LYS A 135 -7.56 -7.29 -26.61
CA LYS A 135 -7.94 -5.88 -26.39
C LYS A 135 -6.71 -5.01 -26.74
N ASN A 136 -6.91 -3.96 -27.54
CA ASN A 136 -5.87 -3.07 -28.06
C ASN A 136 -4.85 -2.63 -26.98
N VAL A 137 -3.60 -3.04 -27.13
CA VAL A 137 -2.48 -2.63 -26.28
C VAL A 137 -1.85 -1.39 -26.90
N SER A 138 -1.89 -0.28 -26.17
CA SER A 138 -1.10 0.94 -26.46
C SER A 138 0.39 0.60 -26.48
N THR A 139 1.11 1.05 -27.50
CA THR A 139 2.54 0.78 -27.74
C THR A 139 3.49 1.60 -26.87
N ASN A 140 2.97 2.44 -25.97
CA ASN A 140 3.80 3.21 -25.05
C ASN A 140 4.20 2.32 -23.85
N SER A 141 5.49 2.04 -23.68
CA SER A 141 6.01 1.24 -22.57
C SER A 141 5.90 1.94 -21.22
N GLY A 142 5.64 3.25 -21.22
CA GLY A 142 5.66 4.09 -20.03
C GLY A 142 6.99 4.01 -19.30
N SER A 143 8.11 3.91 -20.03
CA SER A 143 9.46 3.91 -19.44
C SER A 143 9.98 5.33 -19.32
N ILE A 144 11.07 5.55 -18.58
CA ILE A 144 11.64 6.90 -18.46
C ILE A 144 12.15 7.45 -19.81
N ASP A 145 12.64 6.56 -20.68
CA ASP A 145 13.12 6.92 -22.03
C ASP A 145 11.98 7.14 -23.03
N ASN A 146 10.80 6.58 -22.75
CA ASN A 146 9.60 6.70 -23.57
C ASN A 146 8.38 6.82 -22.64
N PRO A 147 8.18 8.00 -22.03
CA PRO A 147 7.12 8.21 -21.06
C PRO A 147 5.75 8.27 -21.73
N VAL A 148 4.70 8.01 -20.95
CA VAL A 148 3.31 8.19 -21.36
C VAL A 148 3.00 9.67 -21.48
N GLU A 149 2.58 10.10 -22.67
CA GLU A 149 2.20 11.48 -22.95
C GLU A 149 0.84 11.83 -22.32
N LEU A 150 0.63 13.11 -22.03
CA LEU A 150 -0.62 13.62 -21.48
C LEU A 150 -1.83 13.22 -22.36
N GLY A 151 -2.92 12.80 -21.73
CA GLY A 151 -4.14 12.34 -22.40
C GLY A 151 -4.06 10.92 -22.99
N THR A 152 -2.88 10.28 -22.96
CA THR A 152 -2.75 8.88 -23.39
C THR A 152 -3.15 7.93 -22.27
N THR A 153 -3.99 6.95 -22.60
CA THR A 153 -4.32 5.84 -21.70
C THR A 153 -3.30 4.72 -21.83
N ILE A 154 -2.84 4.20 -20.70
CA ILE A 154 -2.06 2.96 -20.62
C ILE A 154 -2.83 1.92 -19.83
N SER A 155 -2.68 0.65 -20.20
CA SER A 155 -3.29 -0.47 -19.50
C SER A 155 -2.21 -1.39 -18.93
N TYR A 156 -2.43 -1.89 -17.72
CA TYR A 156 -1.59 -2.94 -17.14
C TYR A 156 -2.40 -3.77 -16.13
N SER A 157 -1.96 -4.99 -15.88
CA SER A 157 -2.49 -5.81 -14.80
C SER A 157 -1.49 -5.84 -13.66
N ASP A 158 -2.00 -5.89 -12.44
CA ASP A 158 -1.17 -6.04 -11.26
C ASP A 158 -1.68 -7.17 -10.37
N LYS A 159 -0.72 -7.82 -9.71
CA LYS A 159 -0.98 -8.91 -8.76
C LYS A 159 -0.07 -8.70 -7.57
N TYR A 160 -0.66 -8.42 -6.42
CA TYR A 160 0.07 -8.41 -5.17
C TYR A 160 -0.21 -9.72 -4.43
N ASP A 161 0.83 -10.53 -4.30
CA ASP A 161 0.77 -11.86 -3.71
C ASP A 161 1.69 -11.89 -2.50
N ILE A 162 1.11 -12.03 -1.32
CA ILE A 162 1.87 -12.24 -0.09
C ILE A 162 1.30 -13.47 0.62
N ASP A 163 2.14 -14.21 1.34
CA ASP A 163 1.92 -15.60 1.79
C ASP A 163 0.47 -16.06 2.08
N ASN A 164 -0.38 -15.20 2.66
CA ASN A 164 -1.74 -15.54 3.09
C ASN A 164 -2.87 -14.75 2.42
N TRP A 165 -2.58 -13.90 1.42
CA TRP A 165 -3.58 -13.23 0.59
C TRP A 165 -3.00 -12.66 -0.70
N THR A 166 -3.86 -12.60 -1.71
CA THR A 166 -3.58 -12.10 -3.05
C THR A 166 -4.62 -11.05 -3.42
N LYS A 167 -4.20 -9.93 -4.01
CA LYS A 167 -5.10 -9.03 -4.77
C LYS A 167 -4.66 -8.98 -6.23
N CYS A 168 -5.62 -8.95 -7.14
CA CYS A 168 -5.39 -8.76 -8.56
C CYS A 168 -6.31 -7.66 -9.09
N ALA A 169 -5.85 -6.90 -10.07
CA ALA A 169 -6.70 -6.00 -10.83
C ALA A 169 -6.07 -5.64 -12.18
N ASP A 170 -6.92 -5.24 -13.11
CA ASP A 170 -6.55 -4.59 -14.35
C ASP A 170 -6.81 -3.10 -14.23
N TYR A 171 -5.85 -2.32 -14.71
CA TYR A 171 -5.80 -0.88 -14.60
C TYR A 171 -5.78 -0.25 -15.98
N GLU A 172 -6.58 0.81 -16.17
CA GLU A 172 -6.37 1.79 -17.23
C GLU A 172 -6.11 3.15 -16.57
N LEU A 173 -5.01 3.80 -16.92
CA LEU A 173 -4.58 5.07 -16.32
C LEU A 173 -4.44 6.14 -17.39
N THR A 174 -4.95 7.33 -17.10
CA THR A 174 -4.79 8.53 -17.95
C THR A 174 -4.47 9.74 -17.08
N VAL A 175 -3.33 10.37 -17.33
CA VAL A 175 -3.09 11.73 -16.82
C VAL A 175 -3.73 12.71 -17.81
N SER A 176 -4.79 13.40 -17.39
CA SER A 176 -5.59 14.25 -18.28
C SER A 176 -5.21 15.72 -18.23
N ASN A 177 -4.67 16.20 -17.10
CA ASN A 177 -4.20 17.56 -16.94
C ASN A 177 -3.04 17.66 -15.94
N VAL A 178 -2.15 18.64 -16.17
CA VAL A 178 -1.08 19.01 -15.24
C VAL A 178 -1.02 20.54 -15.19
N GLU A 179 -1.26 21.11 -14.01
CA GLU A 179 -1.27 22.55 -13.79
C GLU A 179 -0.36 22.95 -12.62
N PRO A 180 0.33 24.11 -12.66
CA PRO A 180 1.11 24.57 -11.53
C PRO A 180 0.22 24.86 -10.30
N ILE A 181 0.72 24.56 -9.11
CA ILE A 181 0.10 24.96 -7.84
C ILE A 181 1.13 25.66 -6.96
N THR A 182 0.74 26.78 -6.33
CA THR A 182 1.66 27.57 -5.51
C THR A 182 1.82 26.96 -4.11
N ARG A 183 2.95 27.27 -3.47
CA ARG A 183 3.24 26.84 -2.09
C ARG A 183 2.23 27.40 -1.09
N GLU A 184 1.77 28.62 -1.30
CA GLU A 184 0.73 29.25 -0.48
C GLU A 184 -0.59 28.49 -0.62
N LYS A 185 -0.94 28.07 -1.84
CA LYS A 185 -2.14 27.27 -2.06
C LYS A 185 -2.04 25.90 -1.38
N ILE A 186 -0.90 25.22 -1.48
CA ILE A 186 -0.66 23.95 -0.77
C ILE A 186 -0.79 24.13 0.74
N SER A 187 -0.22 25.20 1.28
CA SER A 187 -0.32 25.55 2.71
C SER A 187 -1.76 25.81 3.13
N SER A 188 -2.56 26.49 2.28
CA SER A 188 -3.99 26.69 2.53
C SER A 188 -4.82 25.40 2.52
N LEU A 189 -4.29 24.32 1.93
CA LEU A 189 -4.90 22.98 1.94
C LEU A 189 -4.44 22.15 3.16
N GLY A 190 -3.66 22.72 4.08
CA GLY A 190 -3.19 22.05 5.29
C GLY A 190 -1.91 21.22 5.11
N PHE A 191 -1.22 21.35 3.97
CA PHE A 191 0.05 20.64 3.72
C PHE A 191 1.23 21.58 3.82
N LYS A 192 2.37 21.11 4.35
CA LYS A 192 3.61 21.87 4.38
C LYS A 192 4.47 21.55 3.15
N PRO A 193 4.69 22.49 2.22
CA PRO A 193 5.64 22.30 1.12
C PRO A 193 7.06 22.10 1.65
N ASN A 194 7.87 21.30 0.95
CA ASN A 194 9.30 21.18 1.18
C ASN A 194 9.99 22.56 1.07
N ASP A 195 10.85 22.89 2.03
CA ASP A 195 11.62 24.14 2.09
C ASP A 195 12.68 24.26 0.98
N ASP A 196 12.99 23.16 0.28
CA ASP A 196 13.88 23.14 -0.89
C ASP A 196 13.32 23.99 -2.04
N THR A 197 13.94 25.14 -2.28
CA THR A 197 13.55 26.10 -3.31
C THR A 197 13.78 25.60 -4.74
N SER A 198 14.48 24.49 -4.95
CA SER A 198 14.62 23.83 -6.25
C SER A 198 13.39 23.04 -6.68
N ILE A 199 12.43 22.86 -5.77
CA ILE A 199 11.17 22.13 -5.98
C ILE A 199 10.01 23.11 -6.19
N ASP A 200 9.34 22.97 -7.32
CA ASP A 200 8.00 23.53 -7.58
C ASP A 200 6.93 22.45 -7.36
N TYR A 201 5.66 22.81 -7.52
CA TYR A 201 4.56 21.86 -7.39
C TYR A 201 3.60 21.93 -8.56
N VAL A 202 3.02 20.78 -8.88
CA VAL A 202 1.95 20.64 -9.87
C VAL A 202 0.78 19.88 -9.27
N MET A 203 -0.42 20.25 -9.72
CA MET A 203 -1.64 19.49 -9.54
C MET A 203 -1.86 18.64 -10.79
N VAL A 204 -1.95 17.33 -10.61
CA VAL A 204 -2.13 16.33 -11.65
C VAL A 204 -3.53 15.77 -11.56
N THR A 205 -4.30 15.84 -12.64
CA THR A 205 -5.58 15.12 -12.75
C THR A 205 -5.32 13.74 -13.32
N LEU A 206 -5.63 12.72 -12.53
CA LEU A 206 -5.45 11.31 -12.88
C LEU A 206 -6.83 10.63 -12.92
N LYS A 207 -7.13 10.01 -14.07
CA LYS A 207 -8.22 9.04 -14.19
C LYS A 207 -7.68 7.63 -14.00
N VAL A 208 -8.38 6.88 -13.16
CA VAL A 208 -8.07 5.49 -12.82
C VAL A 208 -9.33 4.66 -13.06
N ASP A 209 -9.26 3.76 -14.04
CA ASP A 209 -10.24 2.72 -14.24
C ASP A 209 -9.66 1.40 -13.72
N VAL A 210 -10.34 0.81 -12.73
CA VAL A 210 -10.01 -0.51 -12.18
C VAL A 210 -11.07 -1.49 -12.61
N SER A 211 -10.63 -2.62 -13.17
CA SER A 211 -11.50 -3.72 -13.55
C SER A 211 -10.91 -5.05 -13.10
N ASN A 212 -11.75 -6.08 -13.02
CA ASN A 212 -11.34 -7.41 -12.56
C ASN A 212 -10.65 -7.39 -11.20
N ALA A 213 -11.03 -6.45 -10.30
CA ALA A 213 -10.49 -6.41 -8.95
C ALA A 213 -10.96 -7.64 -8.20
N THR A 214 -10.03 -8.48 -7.76
CA THR A 214 -10.30 -9.66 -6.93
C THR A 214 -9.40 -9.64 -5.72
N TYR A 215 -9.89 -10.20 -4.63
CA TYR A 215 -9.14 -10.45 -3.40
C TYR A 215 -9.34 -11.91 -3.03
N GLU A 216 -8.27 -12.59 -2.65
CA GLU A 216 -8.29 -13.94 -2.10
C GLU A 216 -7.41 -13.92 -0.85
N GLY A 217 -7.84 -14.50 0.27
CA GLY A 217 -6.99 -14.46 1.45
C GLY A 217 -7.65 -14.93 2.73
N THR A 218 -6.85 -14.95 3.79
CA THR A 218 -7.26 -15.38 5.13
C THR A 218 -8.06 -14.35 5.92
N ARG A 219 -8.06 -13.06 5.49
CA ARG A 219 -8.98 -12.05 6.04
C ARG A 219 -10.31 -12.09 5.29
N ASP A 220 -11.38 -11.67 5.95
CA ASP A 220 -12.73 -11.70 5.39
C ASP A 220 -12.89 -10.83 4.13
N TYR A 221 -12.14 -9.73 4.00
CA TYR A 221 -12.24 -8.82 2.86
C TYR A 221 -10.97 -7.97 2.65
N ALA A 222 -10.90 -7.29 1.50
CA ALA A 222 -10.05 -6.13 1.25
C ALA A 222 -10.91 -4.90 0.96
N PHE A 223 -10.46 -3.70 1.36
CA PHE A 223 -11.15 -2.48 0.97
C PHE A 223 -10.87 -2.16 -0.50
N LEU A 224 -11.90 -1.83 -1.29
CA LEU A 224 -11.72 -1.42 -2.69
C LEU A 224 -10.83 -0.19 -2.84
N ILE A 225 -10.75 0.67 -1.82
CA ILE A 225 -9.83 1.81 -1.81
C ILE A 225 -8.35 1.40 -1.90
N SER A 226 -7.99 0.18 -1.50
CA SER A 226 -6.63 -0.36 -1.59
C SER A 226 -6.21 -0.75 -3.01
N TYR A 227 -7.11 -0.59 -3.98
CA TYR A 227 -6.87 -0.83 -5.41
C TYR A 227 -6.55 0.46 -6.16
N LEU A 228 -6.33 1.60 -5.51
CA LEU A 228 -5.66 2.72 -6.19
C LEU A 228 -4.23 2.33 -6.60
N PRO A 229 -3.72 2.86 -7.73
CA PRO A 229 -2.34 2.64 -8.15
C PRO A 229 -1.37 3.23 -7.12
N ASP A 230 -0.20 2.60 -6.97
CA ASP A 230 0.83 3.12 -6.08
C ASP A 230 1.53 4.33 -6.71
N ILE A 231 1.14 5.52 -6.25
CA ILE A 231 1.73 6.80 -6.65
C ILE A 231 3.07 6.94 -5.94
N TRP A 232 4.15 6.51 -6.60
CA TRP A 232 5.50 6.58 -6.05
C TRP A 232 5.98 8.01 -5.84
N GLY A 233 5.58 8.94 -6.71
CA GLY A 233 5.93 10.35 -6.67
C GLY A 233 6.47 10.84 -8.00
N THR A 234 7.49 11.71 -7.96
CA THR A 234 8.09 12.31 -9.15
C THR A 234 9.49 11.81 -9.37
N GLU A 235 9.81 11.55 -10.63
CA GLU A 235 11.16 11.30 -11.09
C GLU A 235 11.54 12.32 -12.16
N ALA A 236 12.73 12.90 -12.05
CA ALA A 236 13.29 13.82 -13.03
C ALA A 236 14.24 13.10 -13.98
N LYS A 237 14.38 13.61 -15.21
CA LYS A 237 15.25 13.05 -16.25
C LYS A 237 16.72 12.94 -15.82
N ASN A 238 17.16 13.80 -14.92
CA ASN A 238 18.51 13.76 -14.35
C ASN A 238 18.72 12.65 -13.30
N GLY A 239 17.69 11.84 -13.01
CA GLY A 239 17.73 10.73 -12.06
C GLY A 239 17.35 11.11 -10.62
N ASN A 240 17.06 12.39 -10.36
CA ASN A 240 16.57 12.81 -9.04
C ASN A 240 15.12 12.37 -8.84
N CYS A 241 14.78 12.00 -7.61
CA CYS A 241 13.43 11.57 -7.25
C CYS A 241 12.87 12.41 -6.11
N ILE A 242 11.56 12.67 -6.12
CA ILE A 242 10.78 13.15 -4.99
C ILE A 242 9.80 12.03 -4.68
N ILE A 243 9.99 11.37 -3.54
CA ILE A 243 9.13 10.25 -3.14
C ILE A 243 7.85 10.82 -2.53
N GLY A 244 6.73 10.25 -2.94
CA GLY A 244 5.41 10.58 -2.48
C GLY A 244 4.77 11.77 -3.21
N GLY A 245 3.71 12.25 -2.58
CA GLY A 245 2.78 13.22 -3.13
C GLY A 245 1.48 13.11 -2.36
N THR A 246 0.61 14.09 -2.53
CA THR A 246 -0.65 14.14 -1.79
C THR A 246 -1.82 13.91 -2.74
N HIS A 247 -2.55 12.84 -2.52
CA HIS A 247 -3.75 12.49 -3.27
C HIS A 247 -4.97 12.32 -2.35
N TYR A 248 -4.91 12.94 -1.16
CA TYR A 248 -5.91 12.88 -0.11
C TYR A 248 -5.92 14.19 0.71
N GLY A 249 -6.93 14.38 1.56
CA GLY A 249 -6.96 15.51 2.52
C GLY A 249 -7.30 16.88 1.91
N PHE A 250 -7.75 16.92 0.65
CA PHE A 250 -8.31 18.12 0.03
C PHE A 250 -9.46 17.76 -0.91
N ASP A 251 -10.32 18.74 -1.21
CA ASP A 251 -11.47 18.57 -2.09
C ASP A 251 -11.05 18.24 -3.52
N GLY A 252 -11.69 17.23 -4.11
CA GLY A 252 -11.35 16.74 -5.44
C GLY A 252 -10.09 15.87 -5.50
N SER A 253 -9.47 15.57 -4.36
CA SER A 253 -8.33 14.63 -4.30
C SER A 253 -8.76 13.22 -4.71
N LEU A 254 -7.86 12.47 -5.36
CA LEU A 254 -8.15 11.14 -5.88
C LEU A 254 -8.73 10.18 -4.83
N LYS A 255 -8.14 10.16 -3.63
CA LYS A 255 -8.59 9.31 -2.53
C LYS A 255 -9.98 9.72 -2.04
N ARG A 256 -10.22 11.03 -1.88
CA ARG A 256 -11.53 11.53 -1.41
C ARG A 256 -12.64 11.24 -2.42
N ASN A 257 -12.39 11.46 -3.71
CA ASN A 257 -13.35 11.14 -4.76
C ASN A 257 -13.67 9.65 -4.80
N LEU A 258 -12.67 8.79 -4.57
CA LEU A 258 -12.91 7.35 -4.48
C LEU A 258 -13.72 7.00 -3.22
N GLU A 259 -13.35 7.53 -2.05
CA GLU A 259 -14.09 7.30 -0.79
C GLU A 259 -15.56 7.65 -0.91
N GLU A 260 -15.88 8.78 -1.55
CA GLU A 260 -17.26 9.20 -1.81
C GLU A 260 -17.97 8.27 -2.79
N LEU A 261 -17.27 7.83 -3.84
CA LEU A 261 -17.83 6.93 -4.86
C LEU A 261 -18.16 5.55 -4.30
N ILE A 262 -17.26 4.95 -3.53
CA ILE A 262 -17.39 3.55 -3.08
C ILE A 262 -17.81 3.43 -1.61
N SER A 263 -17.84 4.51 -0.83
CA SER A 263 -18.25 4.48 0.59
C SER A 263 -17.56 3.38 1.41
N TYR A 264 -16.23 3.22 1.24
CA TYR A 264 -15.43 2.16 1.87
C TYR A 264 -15.88 0.72 1.56
N LYS A 265 -16.51 0.49 0.41
CA LYS A 265 -16.94 -0.84 -0.02
C LYS A 265 -15.83 -1.88 0.11
N GLU A 266 -16.20 -2.98 0.73
CA GLU A 266 -15.39 -4.17 0.95
C GLU A 266 -15.54 -5.13 -0.24
N LEU A 267 -14.44 -5.80 -0.57
CA LEU A 267 -14.34 -6.84 -1.58
C LEU A 267 -13.99 -8.15 -0.89
N TYR A 268 -14.91 -9.10 -0.93
CA TYR A 268 -14.78 -10.40 -0.28
C TYR A 268 -14.19 -11.45 -1.25
N PRO A 269 -13.57 -12.53 -0.73
CA PRO A 269 -13.11 -13.66 -1.56
C PRO A 269 -14.16 -14.19 -2.53
N GLY A 270 -13.74 -14.52 -3.76
CA GLY A 270 -14.63 -14.94 -4.85
C GLY A 270 -15.47 -13.83 -5.50
N GLN A 271 -15.45 -12.60 -4.98
CA GLN A 271 -16.08 -11.45 -5.64
C GLN A 271 -15.16 -10.81 -6.67
N LYS A 272 -15.77 -10.12 -7.61
CA LYS A 272 -15.10 -9.30 -8.61
C LYS A 272 -15.77 -7.95 -8.66
N GLU A 273 -14.97 -6.90 -8.64
CA GLU A 273 -15.44 -5.51 -8.65
C GLU A 273 -14.68 -4.67 -9.68
N SER A 274 -15.28 -3.53 -10.00
CA SER A 274 -14.72 -2.53 -10.90
C SER A 274 -15.13 -1.14 -10.42
N PHE A 275 -14.29 -0.14 -10.63
CA PHE A 275 -14.64 1.26 -10.41
C PHE A 275 -13.88 2.17 -11.38
N SER A 276 -14.41 3.37 -11.59
CA SER A 276 -13.75 4.44 -12.34
C SER A 276 -13.76 5.68 -11.47
N VAL A 277 -12.58 6.26 -11.23
CA VAL A 277 -12.45 7.49 -10.46
C VAL A 277 -11.49 8.42 -11.16
N GLU A 278 -11.86 9.69 -11.22
CA GLU A 278 -10.96 10.77 -11.59
C GLU A 278 -10.74 11.66 -10.36
N GLY A 279 -9.50 12.08 -10.14
CA GLY A 279 -9.21 13.03 -9.08
C GLY A 279 -7.81 13.58 -9.16
N LYS A 280 -7.50 14.43 -8.19
CA LYS A 280 -6.31 15.26 -8.19
C LYS A 280 -5.21 14.74 -7.27
N ILE A 281 -3.97 14.96 -7.68
CA ILE A 281 -2.74 14.63 -6.96
C ILE A 281 -1.84 15.85 -6.96
N ILE A 282 -1.31 16.26 -5.80
CA ILE A 282 -0.27 17.28 -5.68
C ILE A 282 1.08 16.58 -5.68
N LEU A 283 1.96 16.96 -6.61
CA LEU A 283 3.33 16.44 -6.72
C LEU A 283 4.35 17.57 -6.64
N GLY A 284 5.46 17.32 -5.95
CA GLY A 284 6.65 18.15 -6.08
C GLY A 284 7.39 17.81 -7.36
N VAL A 285 7.91 18.80 -8.07
CA VAL A 285 8.67 18.66 -9.32
C VAL A 285 9.95 19.48 -9.26
N TYR A 286 11.03 18.97 -9.84
CA TYR A 286 12.30 19.71 -9.92
C TYR A 286 12.22 20.80 -10.99
N LYS A 287 12.72 21.99 -10.67
CA LYS A 287 12.86 23.09 -11.62
C LYS A 287 13.82 22.74 -12.76
N ASN A 288 13.58 23.33 -13.93
CA ASN A 288 14.50 23.31 -15.08
C ASN A 288 14.91 21.91 -15.57
N THR A 289 14.07 20.91 -15.34
CA THR A 289 14.27 19.54 -15.84
C THR A 289 12.93 18.93 -16.20
N GLU A 290 12.94 17.93 -17.07
CA GLU A 290 11.73 17.16 -17.37
C GLU A 290 11.37 16.31 -16.16
N ASN A 291 10.09 16.31 -15.81
CA ASN A 291 9.57 15.56 -14.67
C ASN A 291 8.51 14.56 -15.13
N TYR A 292 8.51 13.42 -14.47
CA TYR A 292 7.58 12.33 -14.72
C TYR A 292 6.86 11.94 -13.44
N LEU A 293 5.54 11.74 -13.51
CA LEU A 293 4.81 11.01 -12.48
C LEU A 293 5.22 9.54 -12.61
N SER A 294 5.67 8.97 -11.50
CA SER A 294 6.05 7.57 -11.40
C SER A 294 4.97 6.78 -10.68
N ILE A 295 4.44 5.77 -11.36
CA ILE A 295 3.51 4.78 -10.80
C ILE A 295 4.27 3.47 -10.63
N GLN A 296 4.28 2.95 -9.41
CA GLN A 296 4.91 1.69 -9.07
C GLN A 296 3.92 0.54 -9.31
N LYS A 297 4.35 -0.48 -10.06
CA LYS A 297 3.63 -1.76 -10.12
C LYS A 297 3.97 -2.57 -8.87
N TYR A 298 2.99 -3.24 -8.29
CA TYR A 298 3.14 -4.10 -7.11
C TYR A 298 3.98 -5.34 -7.41
N VAL A 299 3.88 -5.94 -8.61
CA VAL A 299 4.63 -7.16 -8.99
C VAL A 299 6.15 -7.00 -9.08
N SER A 300 6.68 -5.78 -9.17
CA SER A 300 8.12 -5.55 -9.29
C SER A 300 8.52 -4.19 -8.77
N MET A 301 9.61 -4.15 -8.01
CA MET A 301 10.17 -2.92 -7.42
C MET A 301 11.36 -2.38 -8.21
N GLU A 302 11.68 -3.04 -9.32
CA GLU A 302 12.70 -2.57 -10.24
C GLU A 302 12.19 -1.31 -10.94
N LYS A 303 13.05 -0.28 -10.97
CA LYS A 303 12.75 0.98 -11.65
C LYS A 303 12.26 0.78 -13.10
N LYS A 304 12.80 -0.24 -13.78
CA LYS A 304 12.44 -0.60 -15.17
C LYS A 304 10.95 -0.98 -15.33
N ASP A 305 10.28 -1.37 -14.25
CA ASP A 305 8.91 -1.86 -14.27
C ASP A 305 7.90 -0.78 -13.84
N ARG A 306 8.37 0.41 -13.48
CA ARG A 306 7.53 1.60 -13.20
C ARG A 306 6.96 2.18 -14.48
N ILE A 307 5.80 2.81 -14.34
CA ILE A 307 5.14 3.57 -15.42
C ILE A 307 5.42 5.05 -15.18
N PHE A 308 5.91 5.72 -16.21
CA PHE A 308 6.27 7.14 -16.20
C PHE A 308 5.31 7.92 -17.08
N PHE A 309 4.63 8.92 -16.53
CA PHE A 309 3.82 9.88 -17.28
C PHE A 309 4.54 11.23 -17.32
N LYS A 310 4.63 11.84 -18.50
CA LYS A 310 5.23 13.16 -18.66
C LYS A 310 4.39 14.23 -17.96
N LEU A 311 5.02 15.03 -17.10
CA LEU A 311 4.36 16.13 -16.37
C LEU A 311 4.70 17.50 -16.96
N LYS A 312 5.98 17.72 -17.27
CA LYS A 312 6.52 18.97 -17.81
C LYS A 312 7.87 18.73 -18.46
#